data_AF-A0A7X6VA04-F1
#
_entry.id   AF-A0A7X6VA04-F1
#
_cell.length_a   1.000
_cell.length_b   1.000
_cell.length_c   1.000
_cell.angle_alpha   90.00
_cell.angle_beta   90.00
_cell.angle_gamma   90.00
#
_symmetry.space_group_name_H-M   'P 1'
#
loop_
_entity.id
_entity.type
_entity.pdbx_description
1 polymer ?
#
loop_
_entity_poly.entity_id
_entity_poly.type
_entity_poly.pdbx_seq_one_letter_code
_entity_poly.pdbx_strand_id
1 'polypeptide(L)'
;MLFTSYSFILFLCVVIGLYYIIPKRFQWELLLVSSFVFYYFSGWSNLLYISVTIVSTYFIGLKLDSLNKKQNIYLKGNKETLSREDKKAYKEKIKAKRWKWLLFCLIFNLGILAVIKYTNFAIANINSIFTMFKMNELSFVNLLLPMGISFYTFQTMGYIIDVYRGKYEPEKNIAKLALFVSFFPQLIQGPISRYDDLSLSLYKEQSFDAKGFSFGFQRVLWGYFKKLVIADRIVVAVLEIT
;
A
#
# COMPACT_ATOMS: atom_id res chain seq x y z
N MET A 1 -7.08 -6.11 -14.12
CA MET A 1 -6.81 -7.29 -14.99
C MET A 1 -6.61 -8.53 -14.11
N LEU A 2 -7.12 -9.70 -14.51
CA LEU A 2 -6.84 -10.96 -13.81
C LEU A 2 -5.45 -11.49 -14.19
N PHE A 3 -4.74 -12.14 -13.26
CA PHE A 3 -3.39 -12.64 -13.49
C PHE A 3 -3.27 -13.72 -14.56
N THR A 4 -4.31 -14.55 -14.67
CA THR A 4 -4.40 -15.60 -15.69
C THR A 4 -4.89 -15.07 -17.03
N SER A 5 -5.21 -13.77 -17.13
CA SER A 5 -5.67 -13.18 -18.40
C SER A 5 -4.51 -12.96 -19.36
N TYR A 6 -4.78 -13.17 -20.65
CA TYR A 6 -3.82 -12.86 -21.72
C TYR A 6 -3.38 -11.39 -21.69
N SER A 7 -4.29 -10.46 -21.35
CA SER A 7 -3.97 -9.04 -21.20
C SER A 7 -2.91 -8.78 -20.13
N PHE A 8 -2.97 -9.49 -18.99
CA PHE A 8 -1.97 -9.36 -17.95
C PHE A 8 -0.61 -9.93 -18.37
N ILE A 9 -0.60 -11.09 -19.03
CA ILE A 9 0.63 -11.71 -19.53
C ILE A 9 1.32 -10.78 -20.54
N LEU A 10 0.56 -10.25 -21.51
CA LEU A 10 1.07 -9.31 -22.50
C LEU A 10 1.64 -8.05 -21.83
N PHE A 11 0.89 -7.46 -20.89
CA PHE A 11 1.34 -6.33 -20.09
C PHE A 11 2.67 -6.64 -19.36
N LEU A 12 2.77 -7.79 -18.69
CA LEU A 12 3.96 -8.20 -17.98
C LEU A 12 5.16 -8.39 -18.92
N CYS A 13 4.97 -9.04 -20.07
CA CYS A 13 6.02 -9.22 -21.08
C CYS A 13 6.54 -7.88 -21.61
N VAL A 14 5.64 -6.93 -21.89
CA VAL A 14 6.02 -5.58 -22.33
C VAL A 14 6.80 -4.86 -21.23
N VAL A 15 6.33 -4.88 -19.98
CA VAL A 15 7.00 -4.22 -18.85
C VAL A 15 8.39 -4.81 -18.62
N ILE A 16 8.54 -6.14 -18.65
CA ILE A 16 9.84 -6.82 -18.48
C ILE A 16 10.78 -6.47 -19.64
N GLY A 17 10.29 -6.50 -20.89
CA GLY A 17 11.09 -6.12 -22.05
C GLY A 17 11.60 -4.68 -21.94
N LEU A 18 10.70 -3.74 -21.64
CA LEU A 18 11.08 -2.34 -21.42
C LEU A 18 12.06 -2.18 -20.25
N TYR A 19 11.86 -2.90 -19.14
CA TYR A 19 12.69 -2.79 -17.94
C TYR A 19 14.18 -3.10 -18.19
N TYR A 20 14.48 -4.02 -19.11
CA TYR A 20 15.85 -4.37 -19.48
C TYR A 20 16.39 -3.59 -20.68
N ILE A 21 15.54 -2.87 -21.43
CA ILE A 21 15.94 -2.03 -22.57
C ILE A 21 16.26 -0.59 -22.14
N ILE A 22 15.48 -0.03 -21.23
CA ILE A 22 15.64 1.38 -20.83
C ILE A 22 16.92 1.60 -20.02
N PRO A 23 17.47 2.85 -20.00
CA PRO A 23 18.58 3.17 -19.12
C PRO A 23 18.25 2.84 -17.65
N LYS A 24 19.19 2.20 -16.96
CA LYS A 24 18.99 1.67 -15.60
C LYS A 24 18.44 2.70 -14.60
N ARG A 25 18.86 3.96 -14.72
CA ARG A 25 18.35 5.08 -13.91
C ARG A 25 16.84 5.30 -13.98
N PHE A 26 16.20 4.87 -15.09
CA PHE A 26 14.76 5.04 -15.36
C PHE A 26 13.91 3.81 -15.00
N GLN A 27 14.53 2.74 -14.47
CA GLN A 27 13.85 1.50 -14.16
C GLN A 27 12.71 1.68 -13.14
N TRP A 28 12.95 2.46 -12.09
CA TRP A 28 11.94 2.66 -11.06
C TRP A 28 10.77 3.52 -11.57
N GLU A 29 11.03 4.52 -12.43
CA GLU A 29 9.98 5.31 -13.09
C GLU A 29 9.13 4.44 -14.01
N LEU A 30 9.74 3.52 -14.77
CA LEU A 30 8.99 2.56 -15.57
C LEU A 30 8.08 1.70 -14.69
N LEU A 31 8.57 1.18 -13.56
CA LEU A 31 7.75 0.41 -12.63
C LEU A 31 6.59 1.25 -12.06
N LEU A 32 6.82 2.54 -11.81
CA LEU A 32 5.79 3.47 -11.34
C LEU A 32 4.71 3.67 -12.39
N VAL A 33 5.10 4.04 -13.61
CA VAL A 33 4.17 4.23 -14.73
C VAL A 33 3.38 2.94 -15.00
N SER A 34 4.07 1.80 -15.04
CA SER A 34 3.45 0.50 -15.24
C SER A 34 2.42 0.18 -14.15
N SER A 35 2.73 0.51 -12.90
CA SER A 35 1.82 0.32 -11.77
C SER A 35 0.55 1.16 -11.90
N PHE A 36 0.67 2.44 -12.25
CA PHE A 36 -0.49 3.31 -12.48
C PHE A 36 -1.31 2.88 -13.70
N VAL A 37 -0.67 2.44 -14.78
CA VAL A 37 -1.35 1.87 -15.95
C VAL A 37 -2.13 0.61 -15.57
N PHE A 38 -1.53 -0.29 -14.76
CA PHE A 38 -2.22 -1.48 -14.27
C PHE A 38 -3.49 -1.12 -13.46
N TYR A 39 -3.40 -0.10 -12.62
CA TYR A 39 -4.54 0.37 -11.82
C TYR A 39 -5.62 1.03 -12.66
N TYR A 40 -5.24 1.83 -13.65
CA TYR A 40 -6.14 2.44 -14.62
C TYR A 40 -7.01 1.37 -15.31
N PHE A 41 -6.38 0.34 -15.86
CA PHE A 41 -7.08 -0.76 -16.54
C PHE A 41 -7.85 -1.69 -15.59
N SER A 42 -7.58 -1.64 -14.29
CA SER A 42 -8.35 -2.38 -13.29
C SER A 42 -9.57 -1.60 -12.79
N GLY A 43 -9.70 -0.32 -13.17
CA GLY A 43 -10.79 0.56 -12.79
C GLY A 43 -10.26 1.92 -12.33
N TRP A 44 -10.78 3.00 -12.92
CA TRP A 44 -10.35 4.37 -12.61
C TRP A 44 -10.49 4.74 -11.13
N SER A 45 -11.53 4.23 -10.45
CA SER A 45 -11.74 4.48 -9.03
C SER A 45 -10.54 4.04 -8.18
N ASN A 46 -9.83 2.97 -8.57
CA ASN A 46 -8.64 2.51 -7.86
C ASN A 46 -7.56 3.58 -7.76
N LEU A 47 -7.37 4.36 -8.84
CA LEU A 47 -6.39 5.43 -8.89
C LEU A 47 -6.71 6.54 -7.88
N LEU A 48 -7.99 6.86 -7.69
CA LEU A 48 -8.40 7.86 -6.72
C LEU A 48 -8.05 7.41 -5.30
N TYR A 49 -8.44 6.19 -4.92
CA TYR A 49 -8.20 5.71 -3.56
C TYR A 49 -6.71 5.56 -3.24
N ILE A 50 -5.93 4.97 -4.16
CA ILE A 50 -4.50 4.81 -3.93
C ILE A 50 -3.78 6.17 -3.90
N SER A 51 -4.18 7.12 -4.75
CA SER A 51 -3.61 8.48 -4.75
C SER A 51 -3.91 9.20 -3.44
N VAL A 52 -5.15 9.11 -2.92
CA VAL A 52 -5.51 9.68 -1.62
C VAL A 52 -4.67 9.07 -0.49
N THR A 53 -4.46 7.75 -0.51
CA THR A 53 -3.60 7.08 0.47
C THR A 53 -2.14 7.51 0.34
N ILE A 54 -1.59 7.60 -0.87
CA ILE A 54 -0.21 8.07 -1.11
C ILE A 54 -0.03 9.49 -0.61
N VAL A 55 -0.91 10.41 -1.04
CA VAL A 55 -0.81 11.84 -0.72
C VAL A 55 -0.97 12.07 0.79
N SER A 56 -1.97 11.46 1.42
CA SER A 56 -2.16 11.59 2.86
C SER A 56 -0.96 11.05 3.64
N THR A 57 -0.46 9.85 3.29
CA THR A 57 0.71 9.25 3.95
C THR A 57 1.97 10.10 3.76
N TYR A 58 2.19 10.63 2.56
CA TYR A 58 3.33 11.49 2.24
C TYR A 58 3.36 12.75 3.11
N PHE A 59 2.27 13.51 3.16
CA PHE A 59 2.20 14.74 3.95
C PHE A 59 2.36 14.50 5.44
N ILE A 60 1.77 13.42 5.96
CA ILE A 60 1.92 13.05 7.37
C ILE A 60 3.36 12.66 7.66
N GLY A 61 4.00 11.88 6.78
CA GLY A 61 5.43 11.53 6.89
C GLY A 61 6.30 12.77 7.00
N LEU A 62 6.15 13.72 6.08
CA LEU A 62 6.87 15.00 6.11
C LEU A 62 6.58 15.80 7.38
N LYS A 63 5.34 15.79 7.86
CA LYS A 63 4.96 16.49 9.09
C LYS A 63 5.61 15.88 10.33
N LEU A 64 5.67 14.55 10.41
CA LEU A 64 6.34 13.82 11.49
C LEU A 64 7.84 14.15 11.53
N ASP A 65 8.49 14.22 10.37
CA ASP A 65 9.91 14.62 10.27
C ASP A 65 10.13 16.09 10.61
N SER A 66 9.28 17.00 10.11
CA SER A 66 9.34 18.41 10.46
C SER A 66 9.25 18.64 11.98
N LEU A 67 8.37 17.91 12.67
CA LEU A 67 8.26 17.97 14.13
C LEU A 67 9.52 17.43 14.82
N ASN A 68 10.10 16.34 14.32
CA ASN A 68 11.32 15.77 14.87
C ASN A 68 12.53 16.70 14.68
N LYS A 69 12.67 17.30 13.49
CA LYS A 69 13.70 18.31 13.19
C LYS A 69 13.57 19.55 14.06
N LYS A 70 12.36 20.11 14.19
CA LYS A 70 12.09 21.23 15.10
C LYS A 70 12.48 20.90 16.54
N GLN A 71 12.18 19.68 16.98
CA GLN A 71 12.56 19.22 18.31
C GLN A 71 14.08 19.22 18.50
N ASN A 72 14.80 18.63 17.54
CA ASN A 72 16.26 18.51 17.60
C ASN A 72 16.96 19.87 17.53
N ILE A 73 16.46 20.80 16.71
CA ILE A 73 16.98 22.18 16.61
C ILE A 73 16.76 22.91 17.94
N TYR A 74 15.56 22.87 18.49
CA TYR A 74 15.23 23.54 19.76
C TYR A 74 16.09 23.04 20.92
N LEU A 75 16.25 21.72 21.04
CA LEU A 75 17.04 21.10 22.11
C LEU A 75 18.55 21.36 21.97
N LYS A 76 19.07 21.47 20.73
CA LYS A 76 20.48 21.83 20.48
C LYS A 76 20.75 23.30 20.79
N GLY A 77 19.89 24.21 20.34
CA GLY A 77 20.06 25.66 20.54
C GLY A 77 19.94 26.12 21.99
N ASN A 78 19.25 25.35 22.83
CA ASN A 78 19.01 25.68 24.25
C ASN A 78 19.65 24.66 25.20
N LYS A 79 20.77 24.06 24.79
CA LYS A 79 21.41 22.97 25.54
C LYS A 79 21.87 23.41 26.93
N GLU A 80 22.34 24.65 27.06
CA GLU A 80 22.87 25.25 28.29
C GLU A 80 21.81 25.95 29.14
N THR A 81 20.74 26.45 28.52
CA THR A 81 19.68 27.24 29.18
C THR A 81 18.53 26.40 29.74
N LEU A 82 18.22 25.26 29.14
CA LEU A 82 17.08 24.42 29.58
C LEU A 82 17.46 23.43 30.69
N SER A 83 16.64 23.41 31.75
CA SER A 83 16.68 22.37 32.78
C SER A 83 16.36 20.99 32.19
N ARG A 84 16.76 19.93 32.91
CA ARG A 84 16.42 18.54 32.54
C ARG A 84 14.90 18.34 32.46
N GLU A 85 14.15 18.98 33.34
CA GLU A 85 12.68 18.92 33.37
C GLU A 85 12.06 19.57 32.15
N ASP A 86 12.51 20.77 31.76
CA ASP A 86 12.02 21.47 30.57
C ASP A 86 12.29 20.70 29.28
N LYS A 87 13.48 20.08 29.17
CA LYS A 87 13.84 19.20 28.04
C LYS A 87 12.90 18.01 27.95
N LYS A 88 12.52 17.42 29.09
CA LYS A 88 11.57 16.29 29.16
C LYS A 88 10.16 16.73 28.78
N ALA A 89 9.68 17.83 29.35
CA ALA A 89 8.36 18.39 29.06
C ALA A 89 8.21 18.74 27.57
N TYR A 90 9.24 19.32 26.96
CA TYR A 90 9.23 19.65 25.54
C TYR A 90 9.20 18.41 24.63
N LYS A 91 9.99 17.37 24.95
CA LYS A 91 9.96 16.09 24.23
C LYS A 91 8.59 15.43 24.30
N GLU A 92 7.96 15.40 25.47
CA GLU A 92 6.60 14.87 25.63
C GLU A 92 5.57 15.68 24.83
N LYS A 93 5.68 17.01 24.81
CA LYS A 93 4.82 17.89 23.99
C LYS A 93 4.93 17.59 22.50
N ILE A 94 6.14 17.40 21.98
CA ILE A 94 6.35 17.03 20.57
C ILE A 94 5.87 15.61 20.29
N LYS A 95 6.15 14.65 21.18
CA LYS A 95 5.68 13.27 21.07
C LYS A 95 4.15 13.21 20.98
N ALA A 96 3.44 13.95 21.84
CA ALA A 96 1.98 14.05 21.78
C ALA A 96 1.48 14.64 20.45
N LYS A 97 2.15 15.67 19.91
CA LYS A 97 1.82 16.21 18.57
C LYS A 97 2.04 15.19 17.46
N ARG A 98 3.16 14.46 17.48
CA ARG A 98 3.48 13.40 16.51
C ARG A 98 2.44 12.27 16.57
N TRP A 99 2.05 11.87 17.78
CA TRP A 99 1.01 10.86 18.00
C TRP A 99 -0.34 11.28 17.39
N LYS A 100 -0.76 12.54 17.58
CA LYS A 100 -2.00 13.06 16.97
C LYS A 100 -1.98 12.99 15.44
N TRP A 101 -0.85 13.35 14.82
CA TRP A 101 -0.70 13.26 13.36
C TRP A 101 -0.69 11.82 12.84
N LEU A 102 -0.02 10.91 13.57
CA LEU A 102 -0.09 9.48 13.27
C LEU A 102 -1.54 8.98 13.36
N LEU A 103 -2.22 9.25 14.47
CA LEU A 103 -3.59 8.81 14.71
C LEU A 103 -4.53 9.33 13.64
N PHE A 104 -4.40 10.60 13.25
CA PHE A 104 -5.16 11.17 12.14
C PHE A 104 -4.95 10.39 10.83
N CYS A 105 -3.69 10.07 10.48
CA CYS A 105 -3.39 9.29 9.28
C CYS A 105 -3.96 7.88 9.31
N LEU A 106 -3.88 7.22 10.48
CA LEU A 106 -4.41 5.87 10.69
C LEU A 106 -5.95 5.88 10.57
N ILE A 107 -6.63 6.78 11.28
CA ILE A 107 -8.10 6.88 11.25
C ILE A 107 -8.58 7.25 9.85
N PHE A 108 -7.89 8.17 9.16
CA PHE A 108 -8.27 8.59 7.82
C PHE A 108 -8.19 7.43 6.82
N ASN A 109 -7.04 6.74 6.74
CA ASN A 109 -6.86 5.67 5.75
C ASN A 109 -7.62 4.38 6.11
N LEU A 110 -7.63 3.99 7.39
CA LEU A 110 -8.43 2.84 7.84
C LEU A 110 -9.93 3.14 7.78
N GLY A 111 -10.34 4.39 7.99
CA GLY A 111 -11.72 4.83 7.83
C GLY A 111 -12.20 4.68 6.39
N ILE A 112 -11.39 5.11 5.41
CA ILE A 112 -11.67 4.91 3.98
C ILE A 112 -11.84 3.41 3.68
N LEU A 113 -10.90 2.58 4.13
CA LEU A 113 -10.98 1.12 3.98
C LEU A 113 -12.24 0.56 4.65
N ALA A 114 -12.58 1.03 5.86
CA ALA A 114 -13.71 0.54 6.63
C ALA A 114 -15.05 0.84 5.94
N VAL A 115 -15.24 2.08 5.48
CA VAL A 115 -16.44 2.48 4.73
C VAL A 115 -16.58 1.63 3.47
N ILE A 116 -15.56 1.59 2.63
CA ILE A 116 -15.64 0.90 1.34
C ILE A 116 -15.90 -0.60 1.51
N LYS A 117 -15.26 -1.24 2.51
CA LYS A 117 -15.33 -2.68 2.68
C LYS A 117 -16.54 -3.16 3.47
N TYR A 118 -17.00 -2.39 4.45
CA TYR A 118 -17.99 -2.84 5.42
C TYR A 118 -19.32 -2.10 5.34
N THR A 119 -19.50 -1.07 4.50
CA THR A 119 -20.81 -0.39 4.38
C THR A 119 -21.94 -1.35 4.01
N ASN A 120 -21.78 -2.17 2.96
CA ASN A 120 -22.85 -3.11 2.57
C ASN A 120 -23.04 -4.24 3.59
N PHE A 121 -21.98 -4.66 4.28
CA PHE A 121 -22.11 -5.60 5.39
C PHE A 121 -22.91 -4.99 6.55
N ALA A 122 -22.64 -3.74 6.92
CA ALA A 122 -23.38 -3.04 7.96
C ALA A 122 -24.86 -2.85 7.58
N ILE A 123 -25.13 -2.45 6.32
CA ILE A 123 -26.50 -2.35 5.79
C ILE A 123 -27.23 -3.70 5.88
N ALA A 124 -26.57 -4.81 5.50
CA ALA A 124 -27.16 -6.13 5.60
C ALA A 124 -27.58 -6.50 7.03
N ASN A 125 -26.71 -6.26 8.01
CA ASN A 125 -27.00 -6.53 9.43
C ASN A 125 -28.14 -5.64 9.97
N ILE A 126 -28.15 -4.36 9.60
CA ILE A 126 -29.24 -3.44 9.97
C ILE A 126 -30.55 -3.88 9.35
N ASN A 127 -30.55 -4.26 8.06
CA ASN A 127 -31.74 -4.77 7.38
C ASN A 127 -32.26 -6.04 8.04
N SER A 128 -31.40 -6.97 8.47
CA SER A 128 -31.85 -8.16 9.21
C SER A 128 -32.62 -7.81 10.50
N ILE A 129 -32.21 -6.75 11.20
CA ILE A 129 -32.94 -6.24 12.38
C ILE A 129 -34.24 -5.56 11.93
N PHE A 130 -34.22 -4.72 10.91
CA PHE A 130 -35.41 -4.01 10.41
C PHE A 130 -36.49 -4.97 9.92
N THR A 131 -36.13 -6.05 9.22
CA THR A 131 -37.07 -7.10 8.81
C THR A 131 -37.72 -7.77 10.03
N MET A 132 -36.97 -7.98 11.13
CA MET A 132 -37.51 -8.51 12.40
C MET A 132 -38.53 -7.57 13.05
N PHE A 133 -38.33 -6.25 12.92
CA PHE A 133 -39.23 -5.22 13.45
C PHE A 133 -40.26 -4.70 12.42
N LYS A 134 -40.37 -5.34 11.23
CA LYS A 134 -41.23 -4.91 10.11
C LYS A 134 -41.03 -3.43 9.70
N MET A 135 -39.79 -2.95 9.81
CA MET A 135 -39.39 -1.61 9.37
C MET A 135 -38.92 -1.65 7.91
N ASN A 136 -38.92 -0.50 7.24
CA ASN A 136 -38.46 -0.37 5.85
C ASN A 136 -36.96 -0.63 5.74
N GLU A 137 -36.55 -1.42 4.75
CA GLU A 137 -35.15 -1.76 4.49
C GLU A 137 -34.36 -0.60 3.90
N LEU A 138 -33.07 -0.53 4.24
CA LEU A 138 -32.11 0.38 3.64
C LEU A 138 -31.60 -0.19 2.31
N SER A 139 -31.42 0.68 1.32
CA SER A 139 -30.85 0.28 0.03
C SER A 139 -29.34 0.06 0.14
N PHE A 140 -28.84 -0.97 -0.54
CA PHE A 140 -27.40 -1.19 -0.65
C PHE A 140 -26.74 -0.09 -1.48
N VAL A 141 -25.52 0.28 -1.10
CA VAL A 141 -24.75 1.31 -1.81
C VAL A 141 -23.84 0.63 -2.82
N ASN A 142 -23.83 1.14 -4.05
CA ASN A 142 -22.96 0.62 -5.11
C ASN A 142 -21.54 1.22 -4.99
N LEU A 143 -20.83 0.83 -3.93
CA LEU A 143 -19.44 1.20 -3.68
C LEU A 143 -18.49 0.31 -4.49
N LEU A 144 -17.74 0.92 -5.40
CA LEU A 144 -16.67 0.24 -6.15
C LEU A 144 -15.54 -0.16 -5.20
N LEU A 145 -15.38 -1.46 -4.96
CA LEU A 145 -14.31 -2.03 -4.16
C LEU A 145 -12.97 -1.95 -4.91
N PRO A 146 -11.99 -1.17 -4.41
CA PRO A 146 -10.76 -0.98 -5.14
C PRO A 146 -9.85 -2.20 -5.01
N MET A 147 -9.21 -2.56 -6.12
CA MET A 147 -8.28 -3.68 -6.14
C MET A 147 -7.12 -3.43 -5.20
N GLY A 148 -6.87 -4.36 -4.28
CA GLY A 148 -5.73 -4.27 -3.37
C GLY A 148 -5.86 -3.22 -2.27
N ILE A 149 -7.04 -2.64 -2.02
CA ILE A 149 -7.23 -1.59 -0.99
C ILE A 149 -6.71 -1.96 0.38
N SER A 150 -6.96 -3.19 0.83
CA SER A 150 -6.45 -3.66 2.10
C SER A 150 -4.91 -3.70 2.10
N PHE A 151 -4.27 -4.16 1.02
CA PHE A 151 -2.81 -4.31 0.95
C PHE A 151 -2.09 -2.97 1.00
N TYR A 152 -2.41 -2.02 0.10
CA TYR A 152 -1.73 -0.73 0.12
C TYR A 152 -2.05 0.07 1.40
N THR A 153 -3.25 -0.11 1.97
CA THR A 153 -3.60 0.53 3.25
C THR A 153 -2.71 -0.01 4.37
N PHE A 154 -2.64 -1.33 4.56
CA PHE A 154 -1.81 -1.87 5.63
C PHE A 154 -0.31 -1.65 5.41
N GLN A 155 0.16 -1.67 4.16
CA GLN A 155 1.54 -1.37 3.80
C GLN A 155 1.91 0.07 4.16
N THR A 156 1.05 1.03 3.82
CA THR A 156 1.25 2.46 4.16
C THR A 156 1.14 2.72 5.66
N MET A 157 0.24 2.03 6.36
CA MET A 157 0.14 2.12 7.82
C MET A 157 1.41 1.57 8.47
N GLY A 158 1.93 0.43 8.01
CA GLY A 158 3.21 -0.12 8.47
C GLY A 158 4.36 0.87 8.29
N TYR A 159 4.46 1.47 7.11
CA TYR A 159 5.44 2.50 6.81
C TYR A 159 5.33 3.72 7.74
N ILE A 160 4.14 4.32 7.89
CA ILE A 160 3.99 5.56 8.67
C ILE A 160 4.18 5.32 10.18
N ILE A 161 3.82 4.15 10.69
CA ILE A 161 4.11 3.73 12.07
C ILE A 161 5.62 3.60 12.28
N ASP A 162 6.34 3.00 11.34
CA ASP A 162 7.79 2.84 11.42
C ASP A 162 8.51 4.20 11.31
N VAL A 163 8.02 5.14 10.48
CA VAL A 163 8.47 6.54 10.45
C VAL A 163 8.19 7.25 11.78
N TYR A 164 7.02 7.04 12.38
CA TYR A 164 6.72 7.58 13.71
C TYR A 164 7.66 7.01 14.79
N ARG A 165 7.99 5.72 14.72
CA ARG A 165 8.95 5.07 15.63
C ARG A 165 10.40 5.48 15.39
N GLY A 166 10.67 6.17 14.28
CA GLY A 166 12.03 6.58 13.90
C GLY A 166 12.86 5.43 13.32
N LYS A 167 12.23 4.34 12.87
CA LYS A 167 12.92 3.24 12.17
C LYS A 167 13.38 3.71 10.79
N TYR A 168 12.58 4.55 10.11
CA TYR A 168 12.92 5.12 8.80
C TYR A 168 12.81 6.64 8.84
N GLU A 169 13.65 7.33 8.05
CA GLU A 169 13.32 8.69 7.61
C GLU A 169 12.16 8.61 6.60
N PRO A 170 11.21 9.57 6.61
CA PRO A 170 10.18 9.59 5.60
C PRO A 170 10.78 9.88 4.22
N GLU A 171 10.30 9.16 3.22
CA GLU A 171 10.57 9.39 1.82
C GLU A 171 10.14 10.80 1.41
N LYS A 172 11.09 11.55 0.84
CA LYS A 172 10.91 12.96 0.44
C LYS A 172 10.52 13.08 -1.03
N ASN A 173 10.62 12.00 -1.80
CA ASN A 173 10.15 11.94 -3.17
C ASN A 173 8.80 11.23 -3.22
N ILE A 174 7.73 12.00 -3.49
CA ILE A 174 6.37 11.45 -3.57
C ILE A 174 6.24 10.36 -4.63
N ALA A 175 6.97 10.43 -5.74
CA ALA A 175 6.93 9.42 -6.81
C ALA A 175 7.56 8.10 -6.36
N LYS A 176 8.62 8.15 -5.55
CA LYS A 176 9.20 6.96 -4.92
C LYS A 176 8.24 6.32 -3.94
N LEU A 177 7.64 7.13 -3.06
CA LEU A 177 6.59 6.63 -2.15
C LEU A 177 5.41 6.05 -2.95
N ALA A 178 4.98 6.72 -4.01
CA ALA A 178 3.92 6.24 -4.89
C ALA A 178 4.27 4.87 -5.48
N LEU A 179 5.52 4.66 -5.96
CA LEU A 179 5.96 3.37 -6.46
C LEU A 179 5.90 2.30 -5.37
N PHE A 180 6.45 2.59 -4.19
CA PHE A 180 6.40 1.66 -3.06
C PHE A 180 4.95 1.23 -2.73
N VAL A 181 4.02 2.17 -2.72
CA VAL A 181 2.61 1.92 -2.38
C VAL A 181 1.82 1.27 -3.51
N SER A 182 2.15 1.58 -4.77
CA SER A 182 1.39 1.15 -5.95
C SER A 182 1.98 -0.01 -6.72
N PHE A 183 3.12 -0.56 -6.29
CA PHE A 183 3.81 -1.66 -6.99
C PHE A 183 2.87 -2.84 -7.29
N PHE A 184 2.41 -2.92 -8.55
CA PHE A 184 1.33 -3.82 -8.96
C PHE A 184 1.61 -5.31 -8.70
N PRO A 185 2.86 -5.84 -8.76
CA PRO A 185 3.09 -7.26 -8.52
C PRO A 185 2.76 -7.68 -7.08
N GLN A 186 2.91 -6.77 -6.12
CA GLN A 186 2.73 -7.10 -4.70
C GLN A 186 1.28 -6.96 -4.25
N LEU A 187 0.54 -5.99 -4.79
CA LEU A 187 -0.75 -5.54 -4.24
C LEU A 187 -1.92 -6.51 -4.39
N ILE A 188 -1.71 -7.58 -5.14
CA ILE A 188 -2.80 -8.48 -5.48
C ILE A 188 -2.64 -9.83 -4.74
N GLN A 189 -1.42 -10.31 -4.44
CA GLN A 189 -1.19 -11.64 -3.79
C GLN A 189 0.09 -11.76 -2.91
N GLY A 190 0.80 -10.68 -2.59
CA GLY A 190 2.03 -10.75 -1.78
C GLY A 190 1.80 -10.63 -0.26
N PRO A 191 2.71 -11.12 0.60
CA PRO A 191 2.74 -10.69 2.00
C PRO A 191 2.93 -9.17 2.08
N ILE A 192 2.48 -8.55 3.18
CA ILE A 192 2.64 -7.10 3.37
C ILE A 192 4.14 -6.81 3.55
N SER A 193 4.80 -6.33 2.49
CA SER A 193 6.23 -6.02 2.52
C SER A 193 6.55 -4.80 3.38
N ARG A 194 7.73 -4.83 3.99
CA ARG A 194 8.29 -3.70 4.74
C ARG A 194 8.99 -2.73 3.80
N TYR A 195 9.11 -1.48 4.25
CA TYR A 195 9.65 -0.40 3.44
C TYR A 195 11.13 -0.61 3.11
N ASP A 196 11.94 -0.98 4.09
CA ASP A 196 13.37 -1.28 3.94
C ASP A 196 13.64 -2.38 2.92
N ASP A 197 12.92 -3.50 3.00
CA ASP A 197 13.13 -4.62 2.07
C ASP A 197 12.72 -4.27 0.64
N LEU A 198 11.52 -3.70 0.47
CA LEU A 198 10.95 -3.47 -0.86
C LEU A 198 11.58 -2.25 -1.55
N SER A 199 11.72 -1.12 -0.86
CA SER A 199 12.19 0.13 -1.47
C SER A 199 13.62 0.00 -2.01
N LEU A 200 14.48 -0.74 -1.31
CA LEU A 200 15.84 -1.05 -1.77
C LEU A 200 15.80 -1.83 -3.08
N SER A 201 14.91 -2.82 -3.21
CA SER A 201 14.77 -3.60 -4.44
C SER A 201 14.19 -2.81 -5.60
N LEU A 202 13.29 -1.86 -5.32
CA LEU A 202 12.59 -1.05 -6.32
C LEU A 202 13.49 0.04 -6.92
N TYR A 203 14.34 0.65 -6.10
CA TYR A 203 15.18 1.78 -6.53
C TYR A 203 16.59 1.37 -6.93
N LYS A 204 17.00 0.13 -6.66
CA LYS A 204 18.29 -0.39 -7.10
C LYS A 204 18.27 -0.62 -8.61
N GLU A 205 19.30 -0.12 -9.28
CA GLU A 205 19.56 -0.41 -10.68
C GLU A 205 19.89 -1.89 -10.86
N GLN A 206 19.15 -2.56 -11.74
CA GLN A 206 19.34 -3.98 -12.04
C GLN A 206 19.87 -4.15 -13.46
N SER A 207 20.94 -4.92 -13.60
CA SER A 207 21.38 -5.44 -14.89
C SER A 207 20.65 -6.72 -15.23
N PHE A 208 20.54 -7.02 -16.52
CA PHE A 208 20.05 -8.33 -16.96
C PHE A 208 20.98 -9.45 -16.46
N ASP A 209 20.38 -10.43 -15.79
CA ASP A 209 21.02 -11.68 -15.38
C ASP A 209 20.20 -12.85 -15.91
N ALA A 210 20.79 -13.64 -16.81
CA ALA A 210 20.12 -14.77 -17.43
C ALA A 210 19.71 -15.83 -16.40
N LYS A 211 20.51 -16.03 -15.34
CA LYS A 211 20.17 -16.99 -14.28
C LYS A 211 18.96 -16.51 -13.49
N GLY A 212 18.98 -15.27 -13.01
CA GLY A 212 17.85 -14.64 -12.32
C GLY A 212 16.58 -14.64 -13.16
N PHE A 213 16.68 -14.33 -14.46
CA PHE A 213 15.55 -14.38 -15.38
C PHE A 213 14.97 -15.79 -15.51
N SER A 214 15.82 -16.80 -15.74
CA SER A 214 15.38 -18.21 -15.84
C SER A 214 14.70 -18.68 -14.55
N PHE A 215 15.26 -18.38 -13.37
CA PHE A 215 14.64 -18.71 -12.10
C PHE A 215 13.30 -17.98 -11.89
N GLY A 216 13.19 -16.72 -12.31
CA GLY A 216 11.93 -15.98 -12.29
C GLY A 216 10.87 -16.63 -13.18
N PHE A 217 11.24 -17.00 -14.40
CA PHE A 217 10.35 -17.67 -15.34
C PHE A 217 9.89 -19.04 -14.85
N GLN A 218 10.80 -19.85 -14.29
CA GLN A 218 10.44 -21.12 -13.64
C GLN A 218 9.44 -20.93 -12.50
N ARG A 219 9.60 -19.90 -11.66
CA ARG A 219 8.64 -19.58 -10.59
C ARG A 219 7.26 -19.22 -11.13
N VAL A 220 7.21 -18.45 -12.22
CA VAL A 220 5.95 -18.11 -12.91
C VAL A 220 5.26 -19.39 -13.40
N LEU A 221 5.98 -20.26 -14.12
CA LEU A 221 5.44 -21.53 -14.61
C LEU A 221 4.93 -22.43 -13.47
N TRP A 222 5.68 -22.53 -12.37
CA TRP A 222 5.26 -23.32 -11.21
C TRP A 222 4.02 -22.74 -10.52
N GLY A 223 3.91 -21.41 -10.48
CA GLY A 223 2.71 -20.71 -10.01
C GLY A 223 1.49 -21.01 -10.89
N TYR A 224 1.65 -20.95 -12.22
CA TYR A 224 0.60 -21.31 -13.18
C TYR A 224 0.14 -22.76 -13.01
N PHE A 225 1.07 -23.70 -12.86
CA PHE A 225 0.73 -25.11 -12.63
C PHE A 225 -0.09 -25.28 -11.35
N LYS A 226 0.37 -24.72 -10.23
CA LYS A 226 -0.37 -24.79 -8.95
C LYS A 226 -1.76 -24.16 -9.05
N LYS A 227 -1.91 -23.06 -9.78
CA LYS A 227 -3.19 -22.36 -9.92
C LYS A 227 -4.16 -23.10 -10.84
N LEU A 228 -3.76 -23.33 -12.09
CA LEU A 228 -4.64 -23.85 -13.14
C LEU A 228 -4.86 -25.36 -13.07
N VAL A 229 -3.85 -26.12 -12.64
CA VAL A 229 -3.92 -27.59 -12.64
C VAL A 229 -4.38 -28.12 -11.28
N ILE A 230 -3.87 -27.56 -10.18
CA ILE A 230 -4.22 -28.06 -8.84
C ILE A 230 -5.42 -27.29 -8.29
N ALA A 231 -5.28 -25.98 -8.02
CA ALA A 231 -6.29 -25.23 -7.28
C ALA A 231 -7.63 -25.16 -8.03
N ASP A 232 -7.62 -24.81 -9.31
CA ASP A 232 -8.86 -24.67 -10.09
C ASP A 232 -9.57 -26.01 -10.31
N ARG A 233 -8.85 -27.14 -10.29
CA ARG A 233 -9.46 -28.49 -10.34
C ARG A 233 -10.04 -28.93 -9.01
N ILE A 234 -9.37 -28.60 -7.90
CA ILE A 234 -9.90 -28.87 -6.56
C ILE A 234 -11.20 -28.09 -6.32
N VAL A 235 -11.32 -26.86 -6.82
CA VAL A 235 -12.55 -26.04 -6.67
C VAL A 235 -13.78 -26.79 -7.20
N VAL A 236 -13.67 -27.50 -8.32
CA VAL A 236 -14.78 -28.29 -8.87
C VAL A 236 -15.24 -29.36 -7.88
N ALA A 237 -14.31 -30.11 -7.30
CA ALA A 237 -14.63 -31.14 -6.32
C ALA A 237 -15.23 -30.57 -5.02
N VAL A 238 -14.76 -29.40 -4.56
CA VAL A 238 -15.31 -28.74 -3.37
C VAL A 238 -16.75 -28.27 -3.59
N LEU A 239 -17.03 -27.71 -4.77
CA LEU A 239 -18.38 -27.24 -5.12
C LEU A 239 -19.40 -28.37 -5.31
N GLU A 240 -18.97 -29.60 -5.57
CA GLU A 240 -19.88 -30.75 -5.61
C GLU A 240 -20.26 -31.27 -4.22
N ILE A 241 -19.43 -31.00 -3.20
CA ILE A 241 -19.62 -31.49 -1.83
C ILE A 241 -20.36 -30.44 -0.94
N THR A 242 -20.42 -29.17 -1.39
CA THR A 242 -21.02 -28.04 -0.64
C THR A 242 -22.30 -27.56 -1.30
#